data_AF-A0A9E0LKS0-F1
#
_entry.id   AF-A0A9E0LKS0-F1
#
_cell.length_a   1.000
_cell.length_b   1.000
_cell.length_c   1.000
_cell.angle_alpha   90.00
_cell.angle_beta   90.00
_cell.angle_gamma   90.00
#
_symmetry.space_group_name_H-M   'P 1'
#
loop_
_entity.id
_entity.type
_entity.pdbx_description
1 polymer ?
#
loop_
_entity_poly.entity_id
_entity_poly.type
_entity_poly.pdbx_seq_one_letter_code
_entity_poly.pdbx_strand_id
1 'polypeptide(L)'
;MKNEQRRIELPTGVLTIEVEDSDLNLDQLCDFAARRNPKRGFLFVSKVLGKHIPISPKIMRDCYQRLAQKIPRDLPGPVVFIGMAETATALGHGVYEEYVKKTGRQDLVFIHTTRYELDKEKALNFAEEHSHATDHFLYLPEDDEARRLFKSARSLVLLDDEASTGKTFINLTKAFCAQVSSNIEQLVTVVITDWRGKKLVQERHECLYEEEGIATSAVALLTGRYSFDADPDLKNVVLPKACGNGDLKDHLFQTNFGRLGLSDPGALHRIVQLNNIRLAPGEKCLVLGVGEFSYLPFLLAERIEKYNPEATVAVQSTTRSPIMLGGAITKSLSFSDHCEEEIDNFLHNGSKDDFDRVLICTETPATSIDEALVLALGAEVLTF
;
A
#
# COMPACT_ATOMS: atom_id res chain seq x y z
N MET A 1 -8.78 -5.58 26.59
CA MET A 1 -9.21 -4.17 26.55
C MET A 1 -10.70 -4.13 26.24
N LYS A 2 -11.45 -3.11 26.69
CA LYS A 2 -12.90 -3.04 26.47
C LYS A 2 -13.19 -2.90 24.97
N ASN A 3 -14.21 -3.59 24.45
CA ASN A 3 -14.75 -3.35 23.11
C ASN A 3 -15.05 -1.86 22.97
N GLU A 4 -14.31 -1.19 22.09
CA GLU A 4 -14.54 0.20 21.75
C GLU A 4 -15.53 0.23 20.59
N GLN A 5 -16.70 0.82 20.81
CA GLN A 5 -17.69 1.04 19.75
C GLN A 5 -17.73 2.53 19.41
N ARG A 6 -17.63 2.84 18.11
CA ARG A 6 -17.72 4.21 17.60
C ARG A 6 -18.74 4.31 16.48
N ARG A 7 -19.43 5.43 16.43
CA ARG A 7 -20.36 5.79 15.36
C ARG A 7 -19.85 7.06 14.70
N ILE A 8 -19.63 7.00 13.40
CA ILE A 8 -19.05 8.07 12.59
C ILE A 8 -20.09 8.51 11.57
N GLU A 9 -20.46 9.78 11.65
CA GLU A 9 -21.36 10.43 10.69
C GLU A 9 -20.55 10.87 9.48
N LEU A 10 -20.92 10.38 8.29
CA LEU A 10 -20.32 10.76 7.02
C LEU A 10 -21.40 11.38 6.12
N PRO A 11 -21.02 12.26 5.17
CA PRO A 11 -21.96 12.78 4.16
C PRO A 11 -22.66 11.71 3.30
N THR A 12 -22.22 10.45 3.40
CA THR A 12 -22.65 9.32 2.57
C THR A 12 -23.35 8.23 3.37
N GLY A 13 -23.53 8.43 4.68
CA GLY A 13 -24.13 7.45 5.58
C GLY A 13 -23.46 7.39 6.95
N VAL A 14 -23.80 6.37 7.72
CA VAL A 14 -23.32 6.17 9.10
C VAL A 14 -22.42 4.94 9.15
N LEU A 15 -21.16 5.11 9.56
CA LEU A 15 -20.23 4.02 9.79
C LEU A 15 -20.18 3.69 11.29
N THR A 16 -20.48 2.45 11.66
CA THR A 16 -20.32 1.95 13.02
C THR A 16 -19.14 1.00 13.08
N ILE A 17 -18.22 1.22 14.01
CA ILE A 17 -17.00 0.45 14.23
C ILE A 17 -17.06 -0.22 15.58
N GLU A 18 -16.67 -1.49 15.65
CA GLU A 18 -16.41 -2.23 16.89
C GLU A 18 -14.98 -2.77 16.86
N VAL A 19 -14.14 -2.35 17.81
CA VAL A 19 -12.77 -2.86 17.96
C VAL A 19 -12.80 -4.10 18.86
N GLU A 20 -12.24 -5.21 18.36
CA GLU A 20 -12.13 -6.49 19.08
C GLU A 20 -10.79 -6.64 19.80
N ASP A 21 -9.68 -6.30 19.14
CA ASP A 21 -8.32 -6.32 19.69
C ASP A 21 -7.42 -5.32 18.96
N SER A 22 -6.45 -4.73 19.65
CA SER A 22 -5.56 -3.75 19.03
C SER A 22 -4.24 -3.55 19.77
N ASP A 23 -3.15 -3.42 19.01
CA ASP A 23 -1.81 -3.05 19.50
C ASP A 23 -1.69 -1.54 19.77
N LEU A 24 -2.48 -0.72 19.08
CA LEU A 24 -2.50 0.74 19.14
C LEU A 24 -3.94 1.25 19.21
N ASN A 25 -4.17 2.45 19.74
CA ASN A 25 -5.54 3.00 19.73
C ASN A 25 -6.02 3.21 18.29
N LEU A 26 -7.33 3.05 18.05
CA LEU A 26 -7.94 3.25 16.72
C LEU A 26 -7.52 4.60 16.10
N ASP A 27 -7.54 5.67 16.91
CA ASP A 27 -7.17 7.03 16.48
C ASP A 27 -5.70 7.20 16.07
N GLN A 28 -4.82 6.29 16.48
CA GLN A 28 -3.42 6.27 16.06
C GLN A 28 -3.25 5.56 14.70
N LEU A 29 -4.15 4.64 14.36
CA LEU A 29 -4.05 3.83 13.15
C LEU A 29 -4.82 4.41 11.98
N CYS A 30 -6.03 4.90 12.21
CA CYS A 30 -6.86 5.45 11.16
C CYS A 30 -7.80 6.57 11.61
N ASP A 31 -8.32 7.25 10.61
CA ASP A 31 -9.47 8.14 10.67
C ASP A 31 -10.49 7.73 9.59
N PHE A 32 -11.53 8.54 9.38
CA PHE A 32 -12.61 8.20 8.47
C PHE A 32 -12.93 9.32 7.50
N ALA A 33 -13.21 8.95 6.25
CA ALA A 33 -13.66 9.88 5.22
C ALA A 33 -14.76 9.25 4.36
N ALA A 34 -15.41 10.09 3.55
CA ALA A 34 -16.43 9.65 2.62
C ALA A 34 -15.87 9.45 1.21
N ARG A 35 -16.41 8.47 0.49
CA ARG A 35 -16.15 8.24 -0.92
C ARG A 35 -17.44 8.42 -1.71
N ARG A 36 -17.33 9.02 -2.89
CA ARG A 36 -18.39 9.02 -3.90
C ARG A 36 -18.46 7.65 -4.58
N ASN A 37 -18.85 6.62 -3.85
CA ASN A 37 -18.97 5.26 -4.38
C ASN A 37 -20.23 4.56 -3.85
N PRO A 38 -21.18 4.19 -4.73
CA PRO A 38 -22.45 3.60 -4.32
C PRO A 38 -22.30 2.21 -3.64
N LYS A 39 -21.19 1.50 -3.89
CA LYS A 39 -20.90 0.21 -3.24
C LYS A 39 -20.21 0.37 -1.88
N ARG A 40 -19.46 1.45 -1.68
CA ARG A 40 -18.65 1.69 -0.47
C ARG A 40 -18.51 3.19 -0.22
N GLY A 41 -19.50 3.78 0.45
CA GLY A 41 -19.58 5.22 0.70
C GLY A 41 -18.57 5.78 1.71
N PHE A 42 -17.76 4.93 2.35
CA PHE A 42 -16.80 5.31 3.40
C PHE A 42 -15.37 4.87 3.04
N LEU A 43 -14.40 5.40 3.77
CA LEU A 43 -12.99 5.07 3.70
C LEU A 43 -12.35 5.09 5.08
N PHE A 44 -11.57 4.05 5.39
CA PHE A 44 -10.59 4.07 6.46
C PHE A 44 -9.33 4.81 5.98
N VAL A 45 -9.03 5.94 6.58
CA VAL A 45 -7.87 6.77 6.22
C VAL A 45 -6.72 6.44 7.16
N SER A 46 -5.76 5.66 6.67
CA SER A 46 -4.59 5.28 7.48
C SER A 46 -3.75 6.49 7.90
N LYS A 47 -3.39 6.54 9.19
CA LYS A 47 -2.47 7.50 9.80
C LYS A 47 -1.03 6.96 9.92
N VAL A 48 -0.76 5.79 9.35
CA VAL A 48 0.55 5.12 9.44
C VAL A 48 1.14 4.73 8.09
N LEU A 49 0.44 5.00 6.98
CA LEU A 49 0.89 4.68 5.61
C LEU A 49 1.48 5.86 4.84
N GLY A 50 1.17 7.10 5.21
CA GLY A 50 1.56 8.24 4.38
C GLY A 50 0.86 8.24 3.01
N LYS A 51 -0.36 7.70 2.90
CA LYS A 51 -1.11 7.75 1.63
C LYS A 51 -1.90 9.05 1.50
N HIS A 52 -2.81 9.30 2.44
CA HIS A 52 -3.73 10.44 2.36
C HIS A 52 -3.40 11.56 3.35
N ILE A 53 -2.44 11.32 4.24
CA ILE A 53 -2.03 12.25 5.31
C ILE A 53 -0.49 12.21 5.33
N PRO A 54 0.21 13.35 5.31
CA PRO A 54 1.64 13.39 5.59
C PRO A 54 1.96 12.84 6.98
N ILE A 55 2.92 11.92 7.09
CA ILE A 55 3.32 11.33 8.38
C ILE A 55 4.83 11.38 8.57
N SER A 56 5.30 11.33 9.82
CA SER A 56 6.73 11.14 10.09
C SER A 56 7.17 9.76 9.59
N PRO A 57 8.34 9.65 8.93
CA PRO A 57 8.91 8.36 8.52
C PRO A 57 9.04 7.37 9.68
N LYS A 58 9.32 7.86 10.90
CA LYS A 58 9.37 7.02 12.11
C LYS A 58 8.05 6.29 12.41
N ILE A 59 6.90 6.91 12.16
CA ILE A 59 5.58 6.29 12.35
C ILE A 59 5.41 5.13 11.36
N MET A 60 5.77 5.36 10.10
CA MET A 60 5.70 4.35 9.04
C MET A 60 6.63 3.17 9.34
N ARG A 61 7.87 3.44 9.79
CA ARG A 61 8.84 2.40 10.21
C ARG A 61 8.36 1.59 11.41
N ASP A 62 7.78 2.24 12.43
CA ASP A 62 7.22 1.55 13.60
C ASP A 62 6.07 0.60 13.20
N CYS A 63 5.21 1.01 12.26
CA CYS A 63 4.18 0.15 11.69
C CYS A 63 4.78 -1.12 11.05
N TYR A 64 5.82 -0.96 10.22
CA TYR A 64 6.48 -2.10 9.56
C TYR A 64 7.10 -3.06 10.57
N GLN A 65 7.77 -2.52 11.59
CA GLN A 65 8.40 -3.31 12.64
C GLN A 65 7.36 -4.11 13.43
N ARG A 66 6.25 -3.50 13.84
CA ARG A 66 5.19 -4.18 14.59
C ARG A 66 4.58 -5.33 13.79
N LEU A 67 4.24 -5.09 12.53
CA LEU A 67 3.68 -6.11 11.65
C LEU A 67 4.67 -7.26 11.42
N ALA A 68 5.93 -6.96 11.07
CA ALA A 68 6.96 -7.97 10.86
C ALA A 68 7.22 -8.81 12.12
N GLN A 69 7.12 -8.22 13.32
CA GLN A 69 7.29 -8.95 14.58
C GLN A 69 6.17 -9.98 14.84
N LYS A 70 4.98 -9.77 14.29
CA LYS A 70 3.84 -10.68 14.44
C LYS A 70 3.83 -11.83 13.43
N ILE A 71 4.57 -11.73 12.33
CA ILE A 71 4.70 -12.81 11.33
C ILE A 71 5.49 -14.00 11.92
N PRO A 72 5.02 -15.26 11.80
CA PRO A 72 5.74 -16.45 12.26
C PRO A 72 7.16 -16.55 11.69
N ARG A 73 8.14 -16.99 12.49
CA ARG A 73 9.55 -17.08 12.06
C ARG A 73 9.85 -18.35 11.27
N ASP A 74 9.05 -19.38 11.49
CA ASP A 74 9.23 -20.78 11.06
C ASP A 74 8.39 -21.14 9.83
N LEU A 75 8.08 -20.16 8.98
CA LEU A 75 7.36 -20.40 7.72
C LEU A 75 8.12 -21.39 6.81
N PRO A 76 7.45 -22.39 6.23
CA PRO A 76 8.04 -23.25 5.19
C PRO A 76 8.61 -22.41 4.04
N GLY A 77 9.91 -22.52 3.82
CA GLY A 77 10.61 -21.79 2.76
C GLY A 77 10.64 -22.54 1.43
N PRO A 78 10.81 -21.84 0.29
CA PRO A 78 10.91 -20.39 0.11
C PRO A 78 9.64 -19.59 0.43
N VAL A 79 9.79 -18.32 0.79
CA VAL A 79 8.66 -17.45 1.17
C VAL A 79 8.55 -16.26 0.21
N VAL A 80 7.36 -16.00 -0.30
CA VAL A 80 7.08 -14.87 -1.19
C VAL A 80 6.24 -13.83 -0.45
N PHE A 81 6.73 -12.59 -0.39
CA PHE A 81 5.99 -11.44 0.11
C PHE A 81 5.36 -10.71 -1.08
N ILE A 82 4.04 -10.49 -1.04
CA ILE A 82 3.30 -9.78 -2.08
C ILE A 82 2.59 -8.57 -1.47
N GLY A 83 3.03 -7.37 -1.84
CA GLY A 83 2.32 -6.12 -1.52
C GLY A 83 1.20 -5.83 -2.51
N MET A 84 0.01 -5.45 -2.02
CA MET A 84 -1.11 -5.07 -2.87
C MET A 84 -0.96 -3.62 -3.34
N ALA A 85 -0.96 -3.40 -4.66
CA ALA A 85 -1.06 -2.06 -5.20
C ALA A 85 -2.45 -1.46 -4.93
N GLU A 86 -2.58 -0.16 -4.73
CA GLU A 86 -1.49 0.82 -4.70
C GLU A 86 -0.96 1.07 -3.27
N THR A 87 -1.85 0.99 -2.28
CA THR A 87 -1.65 1.45 -0.89
C THR A 87 -0.63 0.63 -0.11
N ALA A 88 -0.51 -0.66 -0.39
CA ALA A 88 0.34 -1.57 0.35
C ALA A 88 1.65 -1.93 -0.36
N THR A 89 2.04 -1.21 -1.41
CA THR A 89 3.36 -1.38 -2.07
C THR A 89 4.51 -1.09 -1.10
N ALA A 90 4.54 0.11 -0.48
CA ALA A 90 5.53 0.44 0.54
C ALA A 90 5.37 -0.35 1.84
N LEU A 91 4.13 -0.63 2.25
CA LEU A 91 3.85 -1.49 3.42
C LEU A 91 4.46 -2.88 3.22
N GLY A 92 4.20 -3.48 2.06
CA GLY A 92 4.74 -4.76 1.62
C GLY A 92 6.25 -4.82 1.74
N HIS A 93 6.92 -3.87 1.10
CA HIS A 93 8.38 -3.82 1.05
C HIS A 93 8.97 -3.56 2.45
N GLY A 94 8.40 -2.63 3.20
CA GLY A 94 8.84 -2.30 4.55
C GLY A 94 8.76 -3.47 5.52
N VAL A 95 7.63 -4.17 5.54
CA VAL A 95 7.45 -5.37 6.37
C VAL A 95 8.36 -6.51 5.93
N TYR A 96 8.56 -6.69 4.62
CA TYR A 96 9.54 -7.66 4.09
C TYR A 96 10.94 -7.39 4.63
N GLU A 97 11.44 -6.15 4.53
CA GLU A 97 12.78 -5.81 5.04
C GLU A 97 12.91 -6.05 6.56
N GLU A 98 11.90 -5.64 7.34
CA GLU A 98 11.92 -5.86 8.79
C GLU A 98 11.82 -7.36 9.14
N TYR A 99 11.12 -8.15 8.34
CA TYR A 99 11.07 -9.61 8.49
C TYR A 99 12.42 -10.26 8.16
N VAL A 100 13.12 -9.79 7.12
CA VAL A 100 14.49 -10.21 6.82
C VAL A 100 15.42 -9.88 7.98
N LYS A 101 15.39 -8.64 8.50
CA LYS A 101 16.21 -8.23 9.65
C LYS A 101 15.92 -9.08 10.88
N LYS A 102 14.64 -9.37 11.13
CA LYS A 102 14.17 -10.21 12.24
C LYS A 102 14.69 -11.64 12.13
N THR A 103 14.65 -12.25 10.94
CA THR A 103 14.84 -13.70 10.76
C THR A 103 16.22 -14.10 10.22
N GLY A 104 16.91 -13.22 9.50
CA GLY A 104 18.16 -13.50 8.80
C GLY A 104 18.00 -14.44 7.59
N ARG A 105 16.77 -14.70 7.15
CA ARG A 105 16.48 -15.59 6.03
C ARG A 105 16.95 -14.99 4.70
N GLN A 106 17.32 -15.88 3.78
CA GLN A 106 17.79 -15.55 2.43
C GLN A 106 16.92 -16.20 1.34
N ASP A 107 15.99 -17.07 1.72
CA ASP A 107 15.05 -17.77 0.85
C ASP A 107 13.74 -16.99 0.67
N LEU A 108 13.87 -15.68 0.47
CA LEU A 108 12.76 -14.73 0.45
C LEU A 108 12.75 -13.91 -0.85
N VAL A 109 11.57 -13.67 -1.40
CA VAL A 109 11.40 -12.69 -2.49
C VAL A 109 10.30 -11.71 -2.11
N PHE A 110 10.51 -10.43 -2.42
CA PHE A 110 9.45 -9.43 -2.37
C PHE A 110 9.02 -9.08 -3.78
N ILE A 111 7.72 -8.95 -3.99
CA ILE A 111 7.12 -8.41 -5.20
C ILE A 111 5.86 -7.64 -4.80
N HIS A 112 5.40 -6.72 -5.63
CA HIS A 112 4.07 -6.15 -5.45
C HIS A 112 3.26 -6.26 -6.73
N THR A 113 1.94 -6.31 -6.59
CA THR A 113 1.06 -6.19 -7.75
C THR A 113 1.17 -4.78 -8.32
N THR A 114 0.69 -4.60 -9.54
CA THR A 114 0.65 -3.28 -10.18
C THR A 114 -0.56 -3.17 -11.08
N ARG A 115 -1.02 -1.94 -11.30
CA ARG A 115 -2.05 -1.61 -12.28
C ARG A 115 -1.48 -1.24 -13.65
N TYR A 116 -0.16 -1.17 -13.77
CA TYR A 116 0.53 -0.82 -15.01
C TYR A 116 0.81 -2.06 -15.86
N GLU A 117 0.38 -2.01 -17.10
CA GLU A 117 0.65 -3.03 -18.10
C GLU A 117 2.06 -2.85 -18.67
N LEU A 118 2.85 -3.92 -18.65
CA LEU A 118 4.24 -3.98 -19.10
C LEU A 118 4.41 -5.14 -20.07
N ASP A 119 5.37 -5.02 -20.99
CA ASP A 119 5.79 -6.06 -21.92
C ASP A 119 6.73 -7.04 -21.21
N LYS A 120 6.21 -7.64 -20.13
CA LYS A 120 6.89 -8.57 -19.25
C LYS A 120 6.01 -9.79 -19.03
N GLU A 121 6.63 -10.94 -18.79
CA GLU A 121 5.89 -12.18 -18.57
C GLU A 121 5.06 -12.09 -17.29
N LYS A 122 3.73 -12.14 -17.43
CA LYS A 122 2.79 -12.11 -16.31
C LYS A 122 2.78 -13.47 -15.61
N ALA A 123 2.94 -13.46 -14.30
CA ALA A 123 2.76 -14.64 -13.46
C ALA A 123 1.27 -14.97 -13.26
N LEU A 124 0.47 -13.92 -13.03
CA LEU A 124 -0.99 -13.99 -12.96
C LEU A 124 -1.62 -12.61 -13.17
N ASN A 125 -2.90 -12.64 -13.54
CA ASN A 125 -3.78 -11.48 -13.59
C ASN A 125 -5.01 -11.79 -12.71
N PHE A 126 -5.43 -10.83 -11.88
CA PHE A 126 -6.68 -10.95 -11.11
C PHE A 126 -7.38 -9.60 -10.95
N ALA A 127 -8.70 -9.64 -10.90
CA ALA A 127 -9.53 -8.46 -10.63
C ALA A 127 -10.06 -8.48 -9.19
N GLU A 128 -10.08 -7.33 -8.52
CA GLU A 128 -10.72 -7.18 -7.22
C GLU A 128 -12.24 -6.97 -7.35
N GLU A 129 -13.05 -7.70 -6.59
CA GLU A 129 -14.53 -7.62 -6.67
C GLU A 129 -15.12 -6.25 -6.24
N HIS A 130 -14.32 -5.42 -5.54
CA HIS A 130 -14.78 -4.19 -4.88
C HIS A 130 -14.15 -2.90 -5.40
N SER A 131 -13.12 -2.98 -6.25
CA SER A 131 -12.61 -1.82 -6.98
C SER A 131 -13.40 -1.69 -8.28
N HIS A 132 -13.85 -0.48 -8.62
CA HIS A 132 -14.42 -0.22 -9.96
C HIS A 132 -13.31 0.00 -11.00
N ALA A 133 -12.12 -0.59 -10.80
CA ALA A 133 -10.93 -0.31 -11.61
C ALA A 133 -9.90 -1.46 -11.62
N THR A 134 -9.48 -1.77 -12.85
CA THR A 134 -8.30 -2.49 -13.36
C THR A 134 -7.93 -3.87 -12.78
N ASP A 135 -7.54 -4.73 -13.72
CA ASP A 135 -6.74 -5.91 -13.50
C ASP A 135 -5.49 -5.57 -12.69
N HIS A 136 -5.25 -6.31 -11.61
CA HIS A 136 -3.98 -6.31 -10.90
C HIS A 136 -3.07 -7.33 -11.57
N PHE A 137 -1.92 -6.85 -12.06
CA PHE A 137 -0.89 -7.69 -12.64
C PHE A 137 0.13 -8.07 -11.58
N LEU A 138 0.51 -9.34 -11.59
CA LEU A 138 1.69 -9.83 -10.90
C LEU A 138 2.62 -10.42 -11.97
N TYR A 139 3.83 -9.89 -12.09
CA TYR A 139 4.82 -10.33 -13.07
C TYR A 139 5.71 -11.43 -12.51
N LEU A 140 6.36 -12.19 -13.38
CA LEU A 140 7.46 -13.04 -12.96
C LEU A 140 8.67 -12.17 -12.58
N PRO A 141 9.39 -12.52 -11.50
CA PRO A 141 10.63 -11.82 -11.18
C PRO A 141 11.64 -11.84 -12.34
N GLU A 142 12.38 -10.76 -12.54
CA GLU A 142 13.40 -10.65 -13.59
C GLU A 142 14.70 -11.39 -13.22
N ASP A 143 15.12 -11.31 -11.97
CA ASP A 143 16.30 -12.00 -11.45
C ASP A 143 16.05 -13.52 -11.37
N ASP A 144 17.02 -14.32 -11.83
CA ASP A 144 16.87 -15.77 -11.94
C ASP A 144 16.68 -16.45 -10.58
N GLU A 145 17.39 -15.97 -9.55
CA GLU A 145 17.25 -16.52 -8.20
C GLU A 145 15.91 -16.12 -7.57
N ALA A 146 15.52 -14.85 -7.71
CA ALA A 146 14.19 -14.38 -7.33
C ALA A 146 13.08 -15.19 -8.01
N ARG A 147 13.21 -15.47 -9.31
CA ARG A 147 12.26 -16.27 -10.09
C ARG A 147 12.22 -17.72 -9.63
N ARG A 148 13.37 -18.31 -9.29
CA ARG A 148 13.47 -19.66 -8.73
C ARG A 148 12.75 -19.75 -7.39
N LEU A 149 13.01 -18.80 -6.47
CA LEU A 149 12.34 -18.74 -5.16
C LEU A 149 10.82 -18.54 -5.33
N PHE A 150 10.41 -17.67 -6.24
CA PHE A 150 9.00 -17.38 -6.53
C PHE A 150 8.23 -18.61 -7.04
N LYS A 151 8.80 -19.36 -8.01
CA LYS A 151 8.15 -20.57 -8.58
C LYS A 151 8.19 -21.78 -7.62
N SER A 152 9.12 -21.79 -6.67
CA SER A 152 9.25 -22.87 -5.67
C SER A 152 8.71 -22.53 -4.30
N ALA A 153 7.96 -21.43 -4.17
CA ALA A 153 7.40 -20.95 -2.91
C ALA A 153 6.64 -22.04 -2.15
N ARG A 154 6.82 -22.05 -0.83
CA ARG A 154 6.07 -22.89 0.11
C ARG A 154 5.25 -22.07 1.10
N SER A 155 5.54 -20.77 1.22
CA SER A 155 4.68 -19.84 1.97
C SER A 155 4.44 -18.54 1.20
N LEU A 156 3.23 -18.01 1.34
CA LEU A 156 2.87 -16.68 0.89
C LEU A 156 2.65 -15.75 2.09
N VAL A 157 3.16 -14.52 1.99
CA VAL A 157 2.83 -13.42 2.89
C VAL A 157 2.20 -12.31 2.06
N LEU A 158 0.89 -12.12 2.20
CA LEU A 158 0.12 -11.14 1.43
C LEU A 158 -0.15 -9.91 2.28
N LEU A 159 0.21 -8.72 1.78
CA LEU A 159 0.15 -7.47 2.52
C LEU A 159 -0.83 -6.50 1.88
N ASP A 160 -1.78 -6.02 2.67
CA ASP A 160 -2.72 -4.97 2.30
C ASP A 160 -2.84 -3.93 3.43
N ASP A 161 -3.45 -2.77 3.19
CA ASP A 161 -3.70 -1.82 4.27
C ASP A 161 -4.86 -2.26 5.17
N GLU A 162 -5.90 -2.83 4.57
CA GLU A 162 -7.14 -3.18 5.25
C GLU A 162 -7.75 -4.48 4.73
N ALA A 163 -8.32 -5.30 5.61
CA ALA A 163 -9.13 -6.47 5.23
C ALA A 163 -10.60 -6.29 5.62
N SER A 164 -11.51 -6.32 4.65
CA SER A 164 -12.97 -6.30 4.89
C SER A 164 -13.60 -7.68 4.78
N THR A 165 -13.56 -8.29 3.59
CA THR A 165 -14.15 -9.62 3.33
C THR A 165 -13.11 -10.75 3.30
N GLY A 166 -11.85 -10.40 3.10
CA GLY A 166 -10.73 -11.34 2.93
C GLY A 166 -10.70 -12.08 1.59
N LYS A 167 -11.65 -11.84 0.68
CA LYS A 167 -11.73 -12.55 -0.61
C LYS A 167 -10.52 -12.30 -1.50
N THR A 168 -9.98 -11.08 -1.52
CA THR A 168 -8.79 -10.72 -2.31
C THR A 168 -7.62 -11.67 -2.02
N PHE A 169 -7.32 -11.91 -0.73
CA PHE A 169 -6.25 -12.83 -0.34
C PHE A 169 -6.50 -14.28 -0.78
N ILE A 170 -7.74 -14.75 -0.67
CA ILE A 170 -8.11 -16.11 -1.09
C ILE A 170 -7.97 -16.26 -2.61
N ASN A 171 -8.54 -15.33 -3.37
CA ASN A 171 -8.52 -15.36 -4.84
C ASN A 171 -7.08 -15.27 -5.36
N LEU A 172 -6.26 -14.39 -4.80
CA LEU A 172 -4.85 -14.28 -5.15
C LEU A 172 -4.08 -15.56 -4.82
N THR A 173 -4.31 -16.16 -3.65
CA THR A 173 -3.65 -17.41 -3.25
C THR A 173 -4.01 -18.56 -4.20
N LYS A 174 -5.29 -18.73 -4.54
CA LYS A 174 -5.75 -19.76 -5.49
C LYS A 174 -5.16 -19.53 -6.89
N ALA A 175 -5.16 -18.29 -7.38
CA ALA A 175 -4.55 -17.94 -8.66
C ALA A 175 -3.04 -18.24 -8.67
N PHE A 176 -2.34 -17.93 -7.57
CA PHE A 176 -0.92 -18.24 -7.41
C PHE A 176 -0.66 -19.74 -7.41
N CYS A 177 -1.48 -20.52 -6.71
CA CYS A 177 -1.35 -21.98 -6.67
C CYS A 177 -1.54 -22.60 -8.06
N ALA A 178 -2.53 -22.11 -8.81
CA ALA A 178 -2.85 -22.60 -10.13
C ALA A 178 -1.79 -22.24 -11.20
N GLN A 179 -1.19 -21.05 -11.11
CA GLN A 179 -0.36 -20.50 -12.20
C GLN A 179 1.13 -20.46 -11.88
N VAL A 180 1.52 -20.44 -10.60
CA VAL A 180 2.90 -20.19 -10.18
C VAL A 180 3.50 -21.36 -9.40
N SER A 181 2.89 -21.75 -8.28
CA SER A 181 3.44 -22.80 -7.41
C SER A 181 2.36 -23.57 -6.66
N SER A 182 2.26 -24.87 -6.92
CA SER A 182 1.32 -25.77 -6.23
C SER A 182 1.83 -26.29 -4.88
N ASN A 183 2.94 -25.75 -4.36
CA ASN A 183 3.60 -26.22 -3.14
C ASN A 183 3.32 -25.34 -1.91
N ILE A 184 2.35 -24.43 -2.01
CA ILE A 184 2.01 -23.55 -0.89
C ILE A 184 1.45 -24.38 0.26
N GLU A 185 2.06 -24.24 1.44
CA GLU A 185 1.65 -24.89 2.68
C GLU A 185 1.08 -23.88 3.68
N GLN A 186 1.53 -22.63 3.59
CA GLN A 186 1.16 -21.56 4.52
C GLN A 186 0.83 -20.25 3.80
N LEU A 187 -0.26 -19.62 4.23
CA LEU A 187 -0.62 -18.26 3.88
C LEU A 187 -0.62 -17.38 5.14
N VAL A 188 0.10 -16.27 5.11
CA VAL A 188 0.01 -15.21 6.13
C VAL A 188 -0.62 -13.99 5.50
N THR A 189 -1.78 -13.56 6.02
CA THR A 189 -2.37 -12.26 5.65
C THR A 189 -1.89 -11.21 6.64
N VAL A 190 -1.39 -10.08 6.15
CA VAL A 190 -0.83 -9.00 6.96
C VAL A 190 -1.52 -7.69 6.60
N VAL A 191 -2.25 -7.11 7.55
CA VAL A 191 -2.96 -5.83 7.34
C VAL A 191 -2.78 -4.88 8.51
N ILE A 192 -2.99 -3.59 8.31
CA ILE A 192 -2.99 -2.64 9.43
C ILE A 192 -4.28 -2.82 10.23
N THR A 193 -5.42 -2.83 9.54
CA THR A 193 -6.75 -3.02 10.15
C THR A 193 -7.50 -4.19 9.53
N ASP A 194 -7.93 -5.14 10.34
CA ASP A 194 -8.72 -6.30 9.93
C ASP A 194 -10.16 -6.20 10.46
N TRP A 195 -11.11 -5.99 9.55
CA TRP A 195 -12.53 -5.82 9.87
C TRP A 195 -13.39 -7.05 9.63
N ARG A 196 -12.77 -8.19 9.30
CA ARG A 196 -13.48 -9.45 9.05
C ARG A 196 -14.17 -9.97 10.32
N GLY A 197 -13.61 -9.67 11.49
CA GLY A 197 -13.96 -10.29 12.76
C GLY A 197 -13.58 -11.77 12.81
N LYS A 198 -13.48 -12.33 14.02
CA LYS A 198 -13.00 -13.71 14.25
C LYS A 198 -13.71 -14.78 13.42
N LYS A 199 -15.03 -14.66 13.26
CA LYS A 199 -15.85 -15.64 12.53
C LYS A 199 -15.45 -15.73 11.05
N LEU A 200 -15.38 -14.59 10.36
CA LEU A 200 -15.07 -14.60 8.94
C LEU A 200 -13.60 -14.95 8.68
N VAL A 201 -12.68 -14.60 9.58
CA VAL A 201 -11.28 -15.08 9.52
C VAL A 201 -11.24 -16.60 9.56
N GLN A 202 -11.98 -17.22 10.48
CA GLN A 202 -12.06 -18.68 10.61
C GLN A 202 -12.69 -19.33 9.37
N GLU A 203 -13.80 -18.80 8.86
CA GLU A 203 -14.45 -19.31 7.64
C GLU A 203 -13.53 -19.26 6.42
N ARG A 204 -12.71 -18.19 6.30
CA ARG A 204 -11.73 -18.06 5.21
C ARG A 204 -10.57 -19.05 5.36
N HIS A 205 -10.13 -19.31 6.59
CA HIS A 205 -9.14 -20.34 6.89
C HIS A 205 -9.65 -21.73 6.48
N GLU A 206 -10.84 -22.11 6.94
CA GLU A 206 -11.44 -23.42 6.67
C GLU A 206 -11.63 -23.63 5.16
N CYS A 207 -12.18 -22.63 4.46
CA CYS A 207 -12.36 -22.67 3.00
C CYS A 207 -11.04 -22.93 2.25
N LEU A 208 -9.95 -22.24 2.60
CA LEU A 208 -8.67 -22.44 1.91
C LEU A 208 -8.00 -23.77 2.29
N TYR A 209 -8.14 -24.18 3.55
CA TYR A 209 -7.57 -25.45 4.02
C TYR A 209 -8.29 -26.66 3.40
N GLU A 210 -9.62 -26.62 3.30
CA GLU A 210 -10.42 -27.70 2.69
C GLU A 210 -10.17 -27.83 1.18
N GLU A 211 -10.04 -26.70 0.47
CA GLU A 211 -9.88 -26.70 -0.99
C GLU A 211 -8.43 -26.93 -1.44
N GLU A 212 -7.46 -26.34 -0.75
CA GLU A 212 -6.05 -26.30 -1.19
C GLU A 212 -5.07 -26.97 -0.21
N GLY A 213 -5.52 -27.35 1.00
CA GLY A 213 -4.63 -27.87 2.05
C GLY A 213 -3.72 -26.80 2.68
N ILE A 214 -3.99 -25.52 2.45
CA ILE A 214 -3.16 -24.40 2.89
C ILE A 214 -3.61 -23.92 4.27
N ALA A 215 -2.71 -23.97 5.25
CA ALA A 215 -2.97 -23.37 6.55
C ALA A 215 -2.81 -21.84 6.48
N THR A 216 -3.62 -21.11 7.24
CA THR A 216 -3.62 -19.63 7.20
C THR A 216 -3.40 -19.01 8.55
N SER A 217 -2.65 -17.91 8.61
CA SER A 217 -2.57 -17.03 9.77
C SER A 217 -2.90 -15.59 9.39
N ALA A 218 -3.51 -14.86 10.33
CA ALA A 218 -3.85 -13.45 10.16
C ALA A 218 -3.03 -12.60 11.14
N VAL A 219 -2.35 -11.60 10.60
CA VAL A 219 -1.57 -10.60 11.32
C VAL A 219 -2.22 -9.25 11.10
N ALA A 220 -2.61 -8.59 12.19
CA ALA A 220 -3.09 -7.21 12.15
C ALA A 220 -2.59 -6.40 13.34
N LEU A 221 -2.50 -5.07 13.18
CA LEU A 221 -2.31 -4.16 14.32
C LEU A 221 -3.63 -3.90 15.05
N LEU A 222 -4.75 -3.95 14.33
CA LEU A 222 -6.09 -3.82 14.88
C LEU A 222 -7.04 -4.82 14.23
N THR A 223 -7.87 -5.46 15.03
CA THR A 223 -8.97 -6.32 14.58
C THR A 223 -10.30 -5.76 15.07
N GLY A 224 -11.34 -5.86 14.25
CA GLY A 224 -12.65 -5.34 14.58
C GLY A 224 -13.72 -5.77 13.59
N ARG A 225 -14.86 -5.07 13.64
CA ARG A 225 -15.97 -5.17 12.69
C ARG A 225 -16.49 -3.79 12.35
N TYR A 226 -17.17 -3.69 11.21
CA TYR A 226 -17.94 -2.50 10.89
C TYR A 226 -19.32 -2.84 10.32
N SER A 227 -20.22 -1.87 10.42
CA SER A 227 -21.45 -1.79 9.63
C SER A 227 -21.58 -0.40 9.02
N PHE A 228 -22.16 -0.31 7.83
CA PHE A 228 -22.35 0.97 7.15
C PHE A 228 -23.80 1.10 6.67
N ASP A 229 -24.49 2.08 7.23
CA ASP A 229 -25.85 2.45 6.85
C ASP A 229 -25.77 3.57 5.81
N ALA A 230 -25.78 3.18 4.54
CA ALA A 230 -25.59 4.11 3.42
C ALA A 230 -26.75 5.10 3.26
N ASP A 231 -26.42 6.35 2.90
CA ASP A 231 -27.40 7.33 2.47
C ASP A 231 -28.13 6.83 1.19
N PRO A 232 -29.48 6.80 1.18
CA PRO A 232 -30.25 6.39 0.01
C PRO A 232 -29.91 7.12 -1.30
N ASP A 233 -29.48 8.39 -1.21
CA ASP A 233 -29.19 9.24 -2.37
C ASP A 233 -27.83 8.94 -3.02
N LEU A 234 -26.98 8.12 -2.37
CA LEU A 234 -25.66 7.72 -2.88
C LEU A 234 -25.74 6.92 -4.20
N LYS A 235 -26.91 6.38 -4.54
CA LYS A 235 -27.12 5.51 -5.71
C LYS A 235 -26.98 6.22 -7.06
N ASN A 236 -27.07 7.55 -7.10
CA ASN A 236 -27.11 8.33 -8.35
C ASN A 236 -25.76 8.97 -8.72
N VAL A 237 -24.66 8.57 -8.08
CA VAL A 237 -23.35 9.20 -8.27
C VAL A 237 -22.58 8.54 -9.42
N VAL A 238 -22.12 9.35 -10.37
CA VAL A 238 -21.22 8.92 -11.45
C VAL A 238 -19.80 8.78 -10.91
N LEU A 239 -19.22 7.61 -11.10
CA LEU A 239 -17.83 7.31 -10.75
C LEU A 239 -16.88 7.91 -11.80
N PRO A 240 -15.78 8.55 -11.41
CA PRO A 240 -14.75 8.95 -12.37
C PRO A 240 -14.06 7.71 -12.98
N LYS A 241 -13.46 7.91 -14.16
CA LYS A 241 -12.64 6.89 -14.82
C LYS A 241 -11.47 6.54 -13.90
N ALA A 242 -11.39 5.26 -13.51
CA ALA A 242 -10.34 4.76 -12.63
C ALA A 242 -9.50 3.64 -13.28
N CYS A 243 -9.90 3.18 -14.47
CA CYS A 243 -9.14 2.26 -15.29
C CYS A 243 -8.15 3.01 -16.19
N GLY A 244 -6.94 2.47 -16.30
CA GLY A 244 -5.97 2.93 -17.29
C GLY A 244 -6.42 2.66 -18.72
N ASN A 245 -5.64 3.16 -19.67
CA ASN A 245 -5.91 3.00 -21.10
C ASN A 245 -5.52 1.62 -21.68
N GLY A 246 -4.79 0.79 -20.91
CA GLY A 246 -4.33 -0.54 -21.33
C GLY A 246 -3.07 -0.51 -22.20
N ASP A 247 -2.45 0.65 -22.39
CA ASP A 247 -1.20 0.75 -23.13
C ASP A 247 -0.02 0.26 -22.28
N LEU A 248 0.97 -0.31 -22.96
CA LEU A 248 2.24 -0.70 -22.36
C LEU A 248 2.98 0.52 -21.81
N LYS A 249 3.52 0.40 -20.60
CA LYS A 249 4.18 1.49 -19.87
C LYS A 249 5.70 1.29 -19.71
N ASP A 250 6.29 0.35 -20.44
CA ASP A 250 7.72 0.01 -20.36
C ASP A 250 8.65 1.20 -20.59
N HIS A 251 8.26 2.16 -21.44
CA HIS A 251 9.07 3.37 -21.69
C HIS A 251 9.17 4.29 -20.47
N LEU A 252 8.23 4.18 -19.53
CA LEU A 252 8.20 4.95 -18.30
C LEU A 252 8.95 4.27 -17.16
N PHE A 253 8.92 2.94 -17.10
CA PHE A 253 9.48 2.16 -16.00
C PHE A 253 10.79 1.47 -16.38
N GLN A 254 11.89 2.23 -16.32
CA GLN A 254 13.22 1.73 -16.70
C GLN A 254 13.91 0.93 -15.57
N THR A 255 13.54 1.20 -14.32
CA THR A 255 14.14 0.60 -13.14
C THR A 255 13.11 -0.21 -12.35
N ASN A 256 13.49 -1.41 -11.93
CA ASN A 256 12.64 -2.26 -11.10
C ASN A 256 12.75 -1.85 -9.61
N PHE A 257 11.67 -1.26 -9.09
CA PHE A 257 11.52 -0.91 -7.66
C PHE A 257 10.64 -1.89 -6.86
N GLY A 258 10.30 -3.04 -7.45
CA GLY A 258 9.52 -4.09 -6.80
C GLY A 258 8.53 -4.82 -7.71
N ARG A 259 8.10 -4.21 -8.82
CA ARG A 259 7.13 -4.80 -9.76
C ARG A 259 7.59 -6.10 -10.39
N LEU A 260 8.91 -6.22 -10.61
CA LEU A 260 9.54 -7.37 -11.26
C LEU A 260 10.38 -8.17 -10.25
N GLY A 261 9.97 -8.14 -8.98
CA GLY A 261 10.56 -8.91 -7.88
C GLY A 261 11.91 -8.38 -7.39
N LEU A 262 12.18 -8.54 -6.10
CA LEU A 262 13.42 -8.18 -5.43
C LEU A 262 13.84 -9.32 -4.48
N SER A 263 15.06 -9.81 -4.67
CA SER A 263 15.73 -10.79 -3.80
C SER A 263 16.78 -10.16 -2.88
N ASP A 264 17.23 -8.93 -3.18
CA ASP A 264 18.16 -8.16 -2.34
C ASP A 264 17.42 -7.05 -1.56
N PRO A 265 17.19 -7.25 -0.24
CA PRO A 265 16.56 -6.26 0.64
C PRO A 265 17.34 -4.94 0.75
N GLY A 266 18.63 -4.91 0.40
CA GLY A 266 19.46 -3.72 0.47
C GLY A 266 19.49 -2.88 -0.81
N ALA A 267 18.83 -3.33 -1.89
CA ALA A 267 18.96 -2.71 -3.21
C ALA A 267 18.56 -1.23 -3.20
N LEU A 268 17.39 -0.90 -2.65
CA LEU A 268 16.88 0.47 -2.69
C LEU A 268 17.57 1.39 -1.68
N HIS A 269 18.12 0.85 -0.59
CA HIS A 269 18.96 1.61 0.35
C HIS A 269 20.19 2.19 -0.33
N ARG A 270 20.82 1.46 -1.27
CA ARG A 270 21.99 1.94 -2.01
C ARG A 270 21.66 3.09 -2.95
N ILE A 271 20.46 3.11 -3.53
CA ILE A 271 20.00 4.18 -4.42
C ILE A 271 19.81 5.48 -3.63
N VAL A 272 19.09 5.43 -2.49
CA VAL A 272 18.87 6.64 -1.68
C VAL A 272 20.14 7.16 -1.01
N GLN A 273 21.17 6.32 -0.82
CA GLN A 273 22.45 6.75 -0.26
C GLN A 273 23.18 7.78 -1.12
N LEU A 274 22.93 7.79 -2.43
CA LEU A 274 23.51 8.73 -3.39
C LEU A 274 22.91 10.14 -3.27
N ASN A 275 21.77 10.28 -2.58
CA ASN A 275 21.07 11.53 -2.40
C ASN A 275 21.42 12.13 -1.03
N ASN A 276 21.98 13.35 -1.04
CA ASN A 276 22.40 14.06 0.17
C ASN A 276 21.67 15.40 0.29
N ILE A 277 20.43 15.35 0.75
CA ILE A 277 19.60 16.54 0.93
C ILE A 277 19.88 17.14 2.31
N ARG A 278 20.24 18.42 2.29
CA ARG A 278 20.43 19.25 3.48
C ARG A 278 19.26 20.19 3.64
N LEU A 279 18.75 20.27 4.87
CA LEU A 279 17.68 21.15 5.27
C LEU A 279 18.22 22.15 6.31
N ALA A 280 17.66 23.35 6.32
CA ALA A 280 17.91 24.34 7.35
C ALA A 280 17.29 23.90 8.70
N PRO A 281 17.85 24.33 9.84
CA PRO A 281 17.20 24.11 11.13
C PRO A 281 15.77 24.67 11.15
N GLY A 282 14.81 23.86 11.60
CA GLY A 282 13.39 24.20 11.64
C GLY A 282 12.63 24.01 10.33
N GLU A 283 13.30 23.71 9.21
CA GLU A 283 12.66 23.51 7.90
C GLU A 283 11.71 22.30 7.92
N LYS A 284 10.53 22.46 7.33
CA LYS A 284 9.55 21.39 7.11
C LYS A 284 9.65 20.88 5.68
N CYS A 285 10.05 19.63 5.53
CA CYS A 285 10.20 18.98 4.24
C CYS A 285 9.18 17.85 4.05
N LEU A 286 8.43 17.88 2.95
CA LEU A 286 7.62 16.76 2.49
C LEU A 286 8.36 15.99 1.40
N VAL A 287 8.50 14.68 1.59
CA VAL A 287 8.91 13.75 0.53
C VAL A 287 7.67 13.06 -0.02
N LEU A 288 7.34 13.34 -1.27
CA LEU A 288 6.12 12.89 -1.93
C LEU A 288 6.43 11.82 -2.98
N GLY A 289 5.97 10.59 -2.77
CA GLY A 289 5.94 9.55 -3.80
C GLY A 289 4.75 9.69 -4.74
N VAL A 290 4.82 9.06 -5.92
CA VAL A 290 3.74 9.10 -6.92
C VAL A 290 3.14 7.71 -7.13
N GLY A 291 1.81 7.60 -6.97
CA GLY A 291 1.08 6.34 -7.14
C GLY A 291 1.65 5.17 -6.35
N GLU A 292 2.09 4.14 -7.06
CA GLU A 292 2.71 2.92 -6.51
C GLU A 292 4.17 3.14 -6.05
N PHE A 293 4.85 4.19 -6.54
CA PHE A 293 6.23 4.52 -6.18
C PHE A 293 6.27 5.25 -4.83
N SER A 294 6.22 4.47 -3.75
CA SER A 294 6.10 5.02 -2.39
C SER A 294 7.18 4.55 -1.41
N TYR A 295 7.83 3.40 -1.67
CA TYR A 295 8.82 2.85 -0.73
C TYR A 295 10.17 3.58 -0.76
N LEU A 296 10.73 3.82 -1.96
CA LEU A 296 11.97 4.58 -2.09
C LEU A 296 11.83 6.02 -1.56
N PRO A 297 10.74 6.76 -1.85
CA PRO A 297 10.48 8.06 -1.21
C PRO A 297 10.46 7.98 0.32
N PHE A 298 9.89 6.91 0.90
CA PHE A 298 9.96 6.67 2.34
C PHE A 298 11.39 6.48 2.84
N LEU A 299 12.21 5.65 2.17
CA LEU A 299 13.62 5.46 2.53
C LEU A 299 14.43 6.77 2.43
N LEU A 300 14.13 7.60 1.42
CA LEU A 300 14.71 8.92 1.30
C LEU A 300 14.31 9.81 2.47
N ALA A 301 13.02 9.83 2.83
CA ALA A 301 12.52 10.62 3.96
C ALA A 301 13.17 10.21 5.29
N GLU A 302 13.30 8.92 5.58
CA GLU A 302 14.03 8.43 6.77
C GLU A 302 15.49 8.88 6.77
N ARG A 303 16.14 8.87 5.60
CA ARG A 303 17.52 9.32 5.47
C ARG A 303 17.64 10.83 5.73
N ILE A 304 16.73 11.63 5.17
CA ILE A 304 16.70 13.08 5.39
C ILE A 304 16.48 13.38 6.88
N GLU A 305 15.51 12.73 7.53
CA GLU A 305 15.21 12.90 8.96
C GLU A 305 16.45 12.57 9.80
N LYS A 306 17.15 11.47 9.49
CA LYS A 306 18.36 11.05 10.20
C LYS A 306 19.51 12.05 10.12
N TYR A 307 19.71 12.69 8.97
CA TYR A 307 20.85 13.59 8.72
C TYR A 307 20.53 15.08 8.89
N ASN A 308 19.28 15.42 9.18
CA ASN A 308 18.81 16.79 9.44
C ASN A 308 17.95 16.80 10.72
N PRO A 309 18.55 16.52 11.90
CA PRO A 309 17.80 16.28 13.15
C PRO A 309 17.04 17.50 13.68
N GLU A 310 17.35 18.70 13.18
CA GLU A 310 16.66 19.95 13.54
C GLU A 310 15.52 20.31 12.56
N ALA A 311 15.31 19.50 11.51
CA ALA A 311 14.23 19.67 10.54
C ALA A 311 13.05 18.75 10.86
N THR A 312 11.87 19.08 10.35
CA THR A 312 10.70 18.19 10.38
C THR A 312 10.51 17.56 9.01
N VAL A 313 10.50 16.24 8.94
CA VAL A 313 10.32 15.50 7.68
C VAL A 313 9.01 14.72 7.73
N ALA A 314 8.23 14.84 6.66
CA ALA A 314 7.06 14.01 6.43
C ALA A 314 7.21 13.22 5.12
N VAL A 315 6.56 12.06 5.06
CA VAL A 315 6.38 11.27 3.85
C VAL A 315 4.90 11.21 3.48
N GLN A 316 4.63 11.33 2.19
CA GLN A 316 3.32 11.08 1.61
C GLN A 316 3.44 10.39 0.24
N SER A 317 2.36 9.85 -0.31
CA SER A 317 2.24 9.51 -1.73
C SER A 317 0.92 9.98 -2.33
N THR A 318 0.87 10.15 -3.65
CA THR A 318 -0.37 10.47 -4.37
C THR A 318 -1.24 9.22 -4.58
N THR A 319 -2.50 9.39 -4.95
CA THR A 319 -3.45 8.28 -5.17
C THR A 319 -4.34 8.49 -6.38
N ARG A 320 -4.77 7.40 -7.00
CA ARG A 320 -5.80 7.38 -8.06
C ARG A 320 -7.23 7.45 -7.50
N SER A 321 -7.38 7.40 -6.17
CA SER A 321 -8.70 7.34 -5.51
C SER A 321 -9.27 8.74 -5.25
N PRO A 322 -10.43 9.09 -5.83
CA PRO A 322 -11.16 10.30 -5.45
C PRO A 322 -11.76 10.13 -4.05
N ILE A 323 -11.50 11.10 -3.16
CA ILE A 323 -12.05 11.12 -1.80
C ILE A 323 -12.78 12.44 -1.61
N MET A 324 -13.93 12.40 -0.92
CA MET A 324 -14.67 13.62 -0.62
C MET A 324 -13.97 14.43 0.47
N LEU A 325 -14.02 15.75 0.34
CA LEU A 325 -13.67 16.65 1.44
C LEU A 325 -14.64 16.41 2.61
N GLY A 326 -14.09 16.34 3.82
CA GLY A 326 -14.81 16.04 5.05
C GLY A 326 -14.17 14.90 5.84
N GLY A 327 -14.37 14.92 7.17
CA GLY A 327 -13.72 13.98 8.08
C GLY A 327 -12.20 14.14 8.03
N ALA A 328 -11.50 13.06 7.73
CA ALA A 328 -10.05 13.01 7.66
C ALA A 328 -9.41 13.77 6.49
N ILE A 329 -10.19 14.09 5.44
CA ILE A 329 -9.69 14.78 4.25
C ILE A 329 -10.12 16.25 4.28
N THR A 330 -9.15 17.13 4.52
CA THR A 330 -9.37 18.58 4.68
C THR A 330 -8.98 19.38 3.45
N LYS A 331 -8.03 18.87 2.66
CA LYS A 331 -7.56 19.45 1.40
C LYS A 331 -7.47 18.35 0.34
N SER A 332 -7.69 18.69 -0.91
CA SER A 332 -7.53 17.76 -2.03
C SER A 332 -7.14 18.55 -3.29
N LEU A 333 -6.10 18.08 -3.97
CA LEU A 333 -5.59 18.61 -5.23
C LEU A 333 -5.71 17.50 -6.28
N SER A 334 -6.34 17.81 -7.42
CA SER A 334 -6.44 16.91 -8.58
C SER A 334 -5.45 17.36 -9.66
N PHE A 335 -4.85 16.41 -10.35
CA PHE A 335 -3.86 16.63 -11.41
C PHE A 335 -3.80 15.39 -12.32
N SER A 336 -3.19 15.50 -13.50
CA SER A 336 -3.09 14.40 -14.47
C SER A 336 -2.12 13.31 -13.99
N ASP A 337 -2.37 12.07 -14.40
CA ASP A 337 -1.49 10.97 -14.04
C ASP A 337 -0.09 11.06 -14.68
N HIS A 338 0.88 10.40 -14.02
CA HIS A 338 2.29 10.39 -14.44
C HIS A 338 2.64 9.21 -15.36
N CYS A 339 1.63 8.44 -15.77
CA CYS A 339 1.77 7.18 -16.50
C CYS A 339 0.98 7.13 -17.81
N GLU A 340 0.56 8.29 -18.33
CA GLU A 340 -0.15 8.42 -19.60
C GLU A 340 -1.43 7.56 -19.67
N GLU A 341 -2.16 7.41 -18.57
CA GLU A 341 -3.40 6.63 -18.51
C GLU A 341 -4.67 7.45 -18.78
N GLU A 342 -4.53 8.78 -18.80
CA GLU A 342 -5.62 9.73 -18.91
C GLU A 342 -6.64 9.53 -17.78
N ILE A 343 -6.13 9.47 -16.56
CA ILE A 343 -6.92 9.43 -15.32
C ILE A 343 -6.46 10.54 -14.38
N ASP A 344 -7.37 10.98 -13.52
CA ASP A 344 -7.04 11.94 -12.49
C ASP A 344 -6.32 11.25 -11.33
N ASN A 345 -5.23 11.88 -10.89
CA ASN A 345 -4.56 11.58 -9.64
C ASN A 345 -4.83 12.68 -8.61
N PHE A 346 -4.69 12.31 -7.34
CA PHE A 346 -5.05 13.15 -6.22
C PHE A 346 -3.93 13.19 -5.16
N LEU A 347 -3.74 14.38 -4.60
CA LEU A 347 -2.99 14.60 -3.36
C LEU A 347 -3.98 15.12 -2.32
N HIS A 348 -4.16 14.36 -1.23
CA HIS A 348 -5.05 14.72 -0.14
C HIS A 348 -4.26 15.22 1.07
N ASN A 349 -4.75 16.25 1.77
CA ASN A 349 -4.14 16.90 2.95
C ASN A 349 -2.76 17.55 2.78
N GLY A 350 -1.88 17.04 1.92
CA GLY A 350 -0.58 17.65 1.62
C GLY A 350 -0.75 18.94 0.81
N SER A 351 -0.11 20.03 1.26
CA SER A 351 -0.14 21.31 0.55
C SER A 351 1.14 22.12 0.76
N LYS A 352 1.36 23.11 -0.10
CA LYS A 352 2.49 24.05 -0.02
C LYS A 352 2.53 24.82 1.29
N ASP A 353 1.38 25.16 1.86
CA ASP A 353 1.31 25.98 3.08
C ASP A 353 1.79 25.23 4.34
N ASP A 354 1.87 23.89 4.25
CA ASP A 354 2.24 23.05 5.39
C ASP A 354 3.76 22.75 5.43
N PHE A 355 4.48 23.00 4.33
CA PHE A 355 5.88 22.62 4.14
C PHE A 355 6.70 23.72 3.45
N ASP A 356 7.89 23.99 3.96
CA ASP A 356 8.84 24.93 3.36
C ASP A 356 9.45 24.37 2.06
N ARG A 357 9.60 23.04 2.00
CA ARG A 357 10.14 22.32 0.85
C ARG A 357 9.35 21.05 0.55
N VAL A 358 9.11 20.81 -0.74
CA VAL A 358 8.46 19.59 -1.22
C VAL A 358 9.34 18.93 -2.27
N LEU A 359 9.58 17.63 -2.10
CA LEU A 359 10.37 16.79 -2.99
C LEU A 359 9.48 15.73 -3.60
N ILE A 360 9.15 15.86 -4.88
CA ILE A 360 8.39 14.85 -5.63
C ILE A 360 9.39 13.82 -6.13
N CYS A 361 9.27 12.59 -5.65
CA CYS A 361 10.09 11.46 -6.06
C CYS A 361 9.35 10.64 -7.11
N THR A 362 9.98 10.39 -8.25
CA THR A 362 9.38 9.64 -9.36
C THR A 362 10.32 8.59 -9.94
N GLU A 363 9.75 7.48 -10.41
CA GLU A 363 10.41 6.45 -11.21
C GLU A 363 10.17 6.62 -12.72
N THR A 364 9.32 7.57 -13.11
CA THR A 364 9.07 7.95 -14.50
C THR A 364 9.87 9.21 -14.86
N PRO A 365 10.04 9.56 -16.15
CA PRO A 365 10.70 10.80 -16.54
C PRO A 365 10.10 12.02 -15.82
N ALA A 366 10.95 12.97 -15.39
CA ALA A 366 10.47 14.17 -14.69
C ALA A 366 9.42 14.96 -15.50
N THR A 367 9.50 14.91 -16.82
CA THR A 367 8.54 15.54 -17.75
C THR A 367 7.15 14.90 -17.73
N SER A 368 7.01 13.70 -17.17
CA SER A 368 5.72 13.01 -16.99
C SER A 368 4.98 13.48 -15.74
N ILE A 369 5.63 14.21 -14.83
CA ILE A 369 4.97 14.79 -13.66
C ILE A 369 4.19 16.03 -14.09
N ASP A 370 2.90 16.07 -13.76
CA ASP A 370 2.04 17.20 -14.08
C ASP A 370 2.60 18.53 -13.51
N GLU A 371 2.83 19.49 -14.41
CA GLU A 371 3.31 20.82 -14.08
C GLU A 371 2.39 21.53 -13.08
N ALA A 372 1.08 21.27 -13.13
CA ALA A 372 0.12 21.83 -12.17
C ALA A 372 0.41 21.37 -10.73
N LEU A 373 0.81 20.11 -10.54
CA LEU A 373 1.21 19.59 -9.22
C LEU A 373 2.51 20.26 -8.75
N VAL A 374 3.51 20.34 -9.63
CA VAL A 374 4.81 20.94 -9.32
C VAL A 374 4.65 22.41 -8.92
N LEU A 375 3.89 23.19 -9.69
CA LEU A 375 3.64 24.60 -9.41
C LEU A 375 2.81 24.80 -8.14
N ALA A 376 1.74 23.99 -7.94
CA ALA A 376 0.89 24.09 -6.76
C ALA A 376 1.67 23.86 -5.45
N LEU A 377 2.70 22.99 -5.48
CA LEU A 377 3.56 22.70 -4.32
C LEU A 377 4.83 23.56 -4.31
N GLY A 378 5.23 24.16 -5.43
CA GLY A 378 6.58 24.67 -5.66
C GLY A 378 7.64 23.63 -5.35
N ALA A 379 7.44 22.42 -5.87
CA ALA A 379 8.25 21.26 -5.54
C ALA A 379 9.50 21.13 -6.43
N GLU A 380 10.53 20.48 -5.91
CA GLU A 380 11.61 19.91 -6.72
C GLU A 380 11.24 18.46 -7.10
N VAL A 381 11.50 18.09 -8.36
CA VAL A 381 11.31 16.72 -8.85
C VAL A 381 12.64 15.97 -8.81
N LEU A 382 12.64 14.80 -8.16
CA LEU A 382 13.75 13.87 -8.06
C LEU A 382 13.39 12.59 -8.82
N THR A 383 14.10 12.31 -9.91
CA THR A 383 13.93 11.08 -10.70
C THR A 383 14.93 10.02 -10.27
N PHE A 384 14.47 8.77 -10.18
CA PHE A 384 15.24 7.62 -9.71
C PHE A 384 15.39 6.51 -10.74
#